data_AF-A0A6G9A978-F1
#
_entry.id   AF-A0A6G9A978-F1
#
_cell.length_a   1.000
_cell.length_b   1.000
_cell.length_c   1.000
_cell.angle_alpha   90.00
_cell.angle_beta   90.00
_cell.angle_gamma   90.00
#
_symmetry.space_group_name_H-M   'P 1'
#
loop_
_entity.id
_entity.type
_entity.pdbx_description
1 polymer ?
#
loop_
_entity_poly.entity_id
_entity_poly.type
_entity_poly.pdbx_seq_one_letter_code
_entity_poly.pdbx_strand_id
1 'polypeptide(L)'
;MTVFSAAPHRSPRTRIWAHAVPIVLGGIAAVCAVALVAYLLWPTWGTRGVDAPDKLPVSVGGTLFNLPVTAIRMKIQRHSGPQERIDLDFVYPSLEPPSAPKHVTADTVEAAVQSIDRIFLSIAAHHDALSPEQRAATIYPRYLDQAAATPADGLTMRMFRADTPYGSEDFYSAASPALTARCTRDAATPGMCLSERRVGGADLTFRYPRSWLSQWHDVAEVMDRLTAQLRGPKG
;
A
#
# COMPACT_ATOMS: atom_id res chain seq x y z
N MET A 1 30.39 -108.58 3.52
CA MET A 1 29.49 -107.58 2.91
C MET A 1 28.41 -107.24 3.92
N THR A 2 28.31 -105.99 4.35
CA THR A 2 27.08 -105.29 4.73
C THR A 2 27.43 -103.84 5.06
N VAL A 3 26.64 -102.93 4.49
CA VAL A 3 26.81 -101.48 4.42
C VAL A 3 25.72 -100.87 5.28
N PHE A 4 26.02 -99.89 6.13
CA PHE A 4 25.03 -98.94 6.68
C PHE A 4 25.75 -97.60 6.88
N SER A 5 25.52 -96.59 6.02
CA SER A 5 24.36 -95.68 5.92
C SER A 5 24.51 -94.48 6.87
N ALA A 6 24.99 -93.36 6.33
CA ALA A 6 25.07 -92.07 7.00
C ALA A 6 23.80 -91.25 6.71
N ALA A 7 23.09 -90.83 7.75
CA ALA A 7 21.99 -89.87 7.63
C ALA A 7 22.53 -88.43 7.57
N PRO A 8 22.00 -87.54 6.72
CA PRO A 8 22.45 -86.16 6.67
C PRO A 8 21.76 -85.33 7.75
N HIS A 9 22.53 -84.49 8.44
CA HIS A 9 21.98 -83.42 9.28
C HIS A 9 21.29 -82.36 8.40
N ARG A 10 19.97 -82.26 8.52
CA ARG A 10 19.19 -81.14 7.97
C ARG A 10 19.40 -79.90 8.85
N SER A 11 19.97 -78.84 8.30
CA SER A 11 20.07 -77.53 8.95
C SER A 11 18.70 -76.81 8.97
N PRO A 12 18.37 -76.06 10.04
CA PRO A 12 17.08 -75.37 10.13
C PRO A 12 17.18 -74.02 9.41
N ARG A 13 16.86 -74.02 8.11
CA ARG A 13 16.80 -72.81 7.28
C ARG A 13 15.54 -71.96 7.46
N THR A 14 14.74 -72.19 8.52
CA THR A 14 13.38 -71.64 8.67
C THR A 14 13.26 -70.45 9.62
N ARG A 15 14.33 -70.03 10.32
CA ARG A 15 14.24 -68.99 11.37
C ARG A 15 14.37 -67.54 10.86
N ILE A 16 14.95 -67.31 9.67
CA ILE A 16 15.19 -65.96 9.13
C ILE A 16 13.90 -65.31 8.57
N TRP A 17 12.93 -66.12 8.11
CA TRP A 17 11.69 -65.63 7.50
C TRP A 17 10.60 -65.21 8.50
N ALA A 18 10.65 -65.70 9.74
CA ALA A 18 9.63 -65.37 10.74
C ALA A 18 9.68 -63.88 11.17
N HIS A 19 10.85 -63.24 11.09
CA HIS A 19 11.03 -61.82 11.42
C HIS A 19 10.81 -60.88 10.22
N ALA A 20 10.83 -61.41 8.99
CA ALA A 20 10.59 -60.60 7.79
C ALA A 20 9.12 -60.13 7.71
N VAL A 21 8.19 -60.98 8.14
CA VAL A 21 6.74 -60.69 8.14
C VAL A 21 6.39 -59.44 8.98
N PRO A 22 6.75 -59.33 10.27
CA PRO A 22 6.41 -58.15 11.07
C PRO A 22 7.12 -56.88 10.57
N ILE A 23 8.32 -56.99 10.00
CA ILE A 23 9.06 -55.85 9.43
C ILE A 23 8.34 -55.30 8.20
N VAL A 24 7.91 -56.18 7.29
CA VAL A 24 7.17 -55.77 6.09
C VAL A 24 5.82 -55.16 6.47
N LEU A 25 5.12 -55.74 7.44
CA LEU A 25 3.84 -55.21 7.92
C LEU A 25 3.99 -53.83 8.57
N GLY A 26 5.03 -53.65 9.39
CA GLY A 26 5.37 -52.34 9.97
C GLY A 26 5.74 -51.31 8.91
N GLY A 27 6.50 -51.71 7.89
CA GLY A 27 6.86 -50.84 6.76
C GLY A 27 5.64 -50.38 5.97
N ILE A 28 4.72 -51.29 5.66
CA ILE A 28 3.45 -50.96 4.97
C ILE A 28 2.61 -50.00 5.83
N ALA A 29 2.47 -50.27 7.13
CA ALA A 29 1.74 -49.40 8.04
C ALA A 29 2.35 -47.99 8.12
N ALA A 30 3.68 -47.88 8.16
CA ALA A 30 4.37 -46.60 8.15
C ALA A 30 4.14 -45.82 6.84
N VAL A 31 4.21 -46.50 5.69
CA VAL A 31 3.94 -45.87 4.39
C VAL A 31 2.50 -45.40 4.30
N CYS A 32 1.53 -46.20 4.74
CA CYS A 32 0.12 -45.81 4.78
C CYS A 32 -0.11 -44.61 5.72
N ALA A 33 0.54 -44.58 6.88
CA ALA A 33 0.43 -43.46 7.81
C ALA A 33 1.00 -42.16 7.21
N VAL A 34 2.18 -42.24 6.57
CA VAL A 34 2.78 -41.08 5.88
C VAL A 34 1.90 -40.62 4.72
N ALA A 35 1.37 -41.54 3.91
CA ALA A 35 0.47 -41.21 2.81
C ALA A 35 -0.84 -40.58 3.30
N LEU A 36 -1.39 -41.07 4.41
CA LEU A 36 -2.58 -40.51 5.04
C LEU A 36 -2.31 -39.09 5.55
N VAL A 37 -1.20 -38.87 6.26
CA VAL A 37 -0.80 -37.54 6.75
C VAL A 37 -0.57 -36.59 5.57
N ALA A 38 0.12 -37.03 4.53
CA ALA A 38 0.33 -36.25 3.32
C ALA A 38 -1.00 -35.90 2.64
N TYR A 39 -1.92 -36.87 2.49
CA TYR A 39 -3.24 -36.65 1.89
C TYR A 39 -4.10 -35.69 2.71
N LEU A 40 -4.12 -35.86 4.04
CA LEU A 40 -4.90 -35.01 4.95
C LEU A 40 -4.32 -33.59 5.06
N LEU A 41 -2.99 -33.44 4.99
CA LEU A 41 -2.31 -32.15 5.06
C LEU A 41 -2.06 -31.51 3.69
N TRP A 42 -2.26 -32.22 2.59
CA TRP A 42 -2.14 -31.70 1.23
C TRP A 42 -2.89 -30.37 1.01
N PRO A 43 -4.14 -30.18 1.52
CA PRO A 43 -4.87 -28.92 1.37
C PRO A 43 -4.28 -27.76 2.18
N THR A 44 -3.38 -28.05 3.13
CA THR A 44 -2.74 -27.08 4.03
C THR A 44 -1.32 -26.70 3.59
N TRP A 45 -0.75 -27.39 2.60
CA TRP A 45 0.60 -27.13 2.08
C TRP A 45 0.69 -25.91 1.16
N GLY A 46 -0.44 -25.25 0.88
CA GLY A 46 -0.41 -23.89 0.36
C GLY A 46 0.05 -22.94 1.47
N THR A 47 0.83 -21.92 1.11
CA THR A 47 0.96 -20.72 1.93
C THR A 47 -0.40 -20.04 1.95
N ARG A 48 -1.33 -20.51 2.78
CA ARG A 48 -2.43 -19.68 3.26
C ARG A 48 -1.73 -18.56 4.00
N GLY A 49 -1.53 -17.44 3.32
CA GLY A 49 -1.39 -16.18 4.04
C GLY A 49 -2.57 -16.15 4.98
N VAL A 50 -2.31 -16.19 6.28
CA VAL A 50 -3.29 -15.82 7.30
C VAL A 50 -4.00 -14.61 6.74
N ASP A 51 -5.33 -14.69 6.52
CA ASP A 51 -6.14 -13.66 5.86
C ASP A 51 -5.66 -12.29 6.36
N ALA A 52 -4.78 -11.66 5.58
CA ALA A 52 -4.16 -10.43 6.01
C ALA A 52 -5.30 -9.43 6.00
N PRO A 53 -5.58 -8.76 7.12
CA PRO A 53 -6.75 -7.91 7.19
C PRO A 53 -6.68 -6.90 6.06
N ASP A 54 -7.75 -6.80 5.26
CA ASP A 54 -7.79 -5.90 4.09
C ASP A 54 -7.43 -4.46 4.47
N LYS A 55 -7.68 -4.11 5.74
CA LYS A 55 -7.30 -2.84 6.36
C LYS A 55 -6.39 -3.03 7.56
N LEU A 56 -5.42 -2.14 7.70
CA LEU A 56 -4.39 -2.15 8.71
C LEU A 56 -4.54 -0.92 9.64
N PRO A 57 -4.66 -1.13 10.96
CA PRO A 57 -4.67 -0.03 11.91
C PRO A 57 -3.25 0.53 12.07
N VAL A 58 -3.08 1.81 11.72
CA VAL A 58 -1.83 2.55 11.82
C VAL A 58 -2.06 3.82 12.61
N SER A 59 -1.18 4.12 13.56
CA SER A 59 -1.23 5.37 14.33
C SER A 59 -0.14 6.31 13.84
N VAL A 60 -0.50 7.51 13.42
CA VAL A 60 0.45 8.55 13.01
C VAL A 60 0.22 9.79 13.86
N GLY A 61 1.25 10.24 14.58
CA GLY A 61 1.13 11.38 15.51
C GLY A 61 0.05 11.18 16.59
N GLY A 62 -0.25 9.94 16.98
CA GLY A 62 -1.33 9.63 17.92
C GLY A 62 -2.74 9.59 17.31
N THR A 63 -2.89 9.87 16.02
CA THR A 63 -4.16 9.69 15.29
C THR A 63 -4.24 8.29 14.70
N LEU A 64 -5.32 7.55 14.98
CA LEU A 64 -5.57 6.22 14.43
C LEU A 64 -6.22 6.28 13.03
N PHE A 65 -5.59 5.61 12.08
CA PHE A 65 -6.08 5.42 10.72
C PHE A 65 -6.26 3.94 10.42
N ASN A 66 -7.27 3.60 9.62
CA ASN A 66 -7.51 2.23 9.17
C ASN A 66 -7.32 2.16 7.64
N LEU A 67 -6.15 1.68 7.22
CA LEU A 67 -5.64 1.88 5.86
C LEU A 67 -5.69 0.59 5.04
N PRO A 68 -6.16 0.59 3.78
CA PRO A 68 -6.09 -0.59 2.93
C PRO A 68 -4.64 -1.01 2.70
N VAL A 69 -4.29 -2.27 2.98
CA VAL A 69 -2.89 -2.75 2.87
C VAL A 69 -2.36 -2.60 1.43
N THR A 70 -3.23 -2.80 0.45
CA THR A 70 -2.94 -2.67 -0.98
C THR A 70 -2.70 -1.23 -1.43
N ALA A 71 -3.23 -0.24 -0.70
CA ALA A 71 -2.97 1.18 -0.98
C ALA A 71 -1.62 1.65 -0.41
N ILE A 72 -0.99 0.89 0.48
CA ILE A 72 0.31 1.24 1.06
C ILE A 72 1.41 1.02 0.03
N ARG A 73 2.02 2.13 -0.38
CA ARG A 73 2.99 2.17 -1.48
C ARG A 73 4.29 1.44 -1.14
N MET A 74 4.81 1.66 0.07
CA MET A 74 6.10 1.08 0.48
C MET A 74 5.89 -0.19 1.29
N LYS A 75 6.48 -1.31 0.86
CA LYS A 75 6.37 -2.60 1.57
C LYS A 75 6.78 -2.51 3.04
N ILE A 76 7.79 -1.70 3.35
CA ILE A 76 8.29 -1.50 4.72
C ILE A 76 7.29 -0.79 5.64
N GLN A 77 6.33 -0.03 5.10
CA GLN A 77 5.29 0.67 5.87
C GLN A 77 4.05 -0.22 6.14
N ARG A 78 4.02 -1.47 5.62
CA ARG A 78 2.88 -2.40 5.73
C ARG A 78 2.88 -3.16 7.05
N HIS A 79 2.93 -2.43 8.17
CA HIS A 79 2.77 -2.99 9.51
C HIS A 79 1.88 -2.11 10.39
N SER A 80 1.20 -2.73 11.34
CA SER A 80 0.34 -2.01 12.29
C SER A 80 1.16 -1.19 13.29
N GLY A 81 0.47 -0.31 14.02
CA GLY A 81 1.02 0.40 15.16
C GLY A 81 1.53 1.81 14.83
N PRO A 82 2.34 2.40 15.72
CA PRO A 82 2.88 3.74 15.55
C PRO A 82 3.82 3.84 14.34
N GLN A 83 3.61 4.86 13.50
CA GLN A 83 4.48 5.19 12.39
C GLN A 83 4.66 6.71 12.30
N GLU A 84 5.86 7.12 11.92
CA GLU A 84 6.19 8.54 11.66
C GLU A 84 5.52 9.06 10.40
N ARG A 85 5.49 8.21 9.37
CA ARG A 85 4.94 8.54 8.05
C ARG A 85 4.52 7.28 7.31
N ILE A 86 3.38 7.37 6.62
CA ILE A 86 2.89 6.36 5.70
C ILE A 86 2.49 6.98 4.36
N ASP A 87 2.88 6.33 3.27
CA ASP A 87 2.61 6.79 1.91
C ASP A 87 1.64 5.83 1.21
N LEU A 88 0.57 6.40 0.66
CA LEU A 88 -0.55 5.72 0.05
C LEU A 88 -0.74 6.21 -1.40
N ASP A 89 -1.31 5.36 -2.25
CA ASP A 89 -1.82 5.78 -3.56
C ASP A 89 -3.18 5.16 -3.85
N PHE A 90 -4.02 5.94 -4.53
CA PHE A 90 -5.39 5.56 -4.91
C PHE A 90 -5.62 5.93 -6.37
N VAL A 91 -6.34 5.07 -7.09
CA VAL A 91 -6.80 5.37 -8.45
C VAL A 91 -7.89 6.43 -8.40
N TYR A 92 -7.85 7.41 -9.29
CA TYR A 92 -8.88 8.44 -9.41
C TYR A 92 -9.75 8.19 -10.65
N PRO A 93 -11.08 8.37 -10.57
CA PRO A 93 -11.86 8.91 -9.44
C PRO A 93 -12.38 7.86 -8.46
N SER A 94 -12.15 6.56 -8.70
CA SER A 94 -12.75 5.47 -7.91
C SER A 94 -12.31 5.43 -6.44
N LEU A 95 -11.14 5.99 -6.13
CA LEU A 95 -10.46 5.89 -4.84
C LEU A 95 -10.16 4.46 -4.40
N GLU A 96 -10.08 3.53 -5.37
CA GLU A 96 -9.70 2.15 -5.08
C GLU A 96 -8.18 2.05 -4.94
N PRO A 97 -7.69 1.16 -4.05
CA PRO A 97 -6.29 0.80 -4.04
C PRO A 97 -5.85 0.30 -5.41
N PRO A 98 -4.64 0.64 -5.85
CA PRO A 98 -4.18 0.23 -7.15
C PRO A 98 -4.00 -1.28 -7.25
N SER A 99 -4.26 -1.82 -8.44
CA SER A 99 -3.83 -3.16 -8.79
C SER A 99 -2.30 -3.27 -8.74
N ALA A 100 -1.80 -4.51 -8.62
CA ALA A 100 -0.36 -4.79 -8.63
C ALA A 100 0.37 -4.08 -9.79
N PRO A 101 1.62 -3.62 -9.59
CA PRO A 101 2.37 -2.89 -10.60
C PRO A 101 2.38 -3.65 -11.93
N LYS A 102 1.87 -3.04 -13.00
CA LYS A 102 1.96 -3.62 -14.33
C LYS A 102 3.43 -3.56 -14.76
N HIS A 103 3.98 -4.68 -15.22
CA HIS A 103 5.32 -4.70 -15.80
C HIS A 103 5.30 -3.88 -17.09
N VAL A 104 6.11 -2.82 -17.16
CA VAL A 104 6.25 -1.97 -18.35
C VAL A 104 7.59 -2.33 -19.01
N THR A 105 7.58 -2.70 -20.27
CA THR A 105 8.78 -2.96 -21.08
C THR A 105 9.21 -1.70 -21.81
N ALA A 106 10.49 -1.58 -22.19
CA ALA A 106 11.02 -0.42 -22.91
C ALA A 106 10.19 -0.08 -24.17
N ASP A 107 9.70 -1.10 -24.89
CA ASP A 107 8.87 -0.96 -26.09
C ASP A 107 7.48 -0.32 -25.83
N THR A 108 7.06 -0.23 -24.56
CA THR A 108 5.79 0.41 -24.14
C THR A 108 5.95 1.82 -23.57
N VAL A 109 7.19 2.34 -23.51
CA VAL A 109 7.51 3.67 -22.96
C VAL A 109 7.40 4.79 -24.00
N GLU A 110 7.37 4.44 -25.29
CA GLU A 110 7.54 5.40 -26.39
C GLU A 110 6.26 6.16 -26.79
N ALA A 111 5.14 5.94 -26.10
CA ALA A 111 3.86 6.59 -26.37
C ALA A 111 3.42 7.49 -25.21
N ALA A 112 3.73 8.78 -25.32
CA ALA A 112 3.27 9.90 -24.49
C ALA A 112 3.64 9.83 -23.00
N VAL A 113 3.88 11.01 -22.41
CA VAL A 113 3.95 11.20 -20.96
C VAL A 113 2.74 10.51 -20.34
N GLN A 114 2.95 9.40 -19.62
CA GLN A 114 1.85 8.62 -19.06
C GLN A 114 0.99 9.54 -18.19
N SER A 115 -0.30 9.64 -18.52
CA SER A 115 -1.25 10.40 -17.73
C SER A 115 -1.31 9.79 -16.33
N ILE A 116 -0.92 10.57 -15.32
CA ILE A 116 -1.01 10.16 -13.93
C ILE A 116 -2.49 10.05 -13.56
N ASP A 117 -2.96 8.83 -13.29
CA ASP A 117 -4.35 8.48 -12.99
C ASP A 117 -4.61 8.31 -11.47
N ARG A 118 -3.66 8.76 -10.64
CA ARG A 118 -3.63 8.48 -9.20
C ARG A 118 -3.48 9.73 -8.38
N ILE A 119 -4.12 9.69 -7.22
CA ILE A 119 -3.85 10.61 -6.12
C ILE A 119 -2.93 9.92 -5.12
N PHE A 120 -1.83 10.57 -4.78
CA PHE A 120 -0.92 10.09 -3.74
C PHE A 120 -1.25 10.80 -2.44
N LEU A 121 -1.29 10.06 -1.35
CA LEU A 121 -1.54 10.60 -0.01
C LEU A 121 -0.36 10.23 0.89
N SER A 122 0.25 11.23 1.50
CA SER A 122 1.20 11.03 2.58
C SER A 122 0.58 11.45 3.90
N ILE A 123 0.68 10.62 4.92
CA ILE A 123 0.24 10.92 6.28
C ILE A 123 1.48 10.94 7.15
N ALA A 124 1.77 12.07 7.81
CA ALA A 124 2.94 12.23 8.65
C ALA A 124 2.59 12.90 9.98
N ALA A 125 3.30 12.55 11.06
CA ALA A 125 3.15 13.22 12.35
C ALA A 125 3.55 14.69 12.24
N HIS A 126 2.77 15.60 12.83
CA HIS A 126 3.02 17.04 12.63
C HIS A 126 4.14 17.61 13.51
N HIS A 127 4.53 16.94 14.60
CA HIS A 127 5.62 17.36 15.51
C HIS A 127 5.56 18.85 15.91
N ASP A 128 4.39 19.30 16.38
CA ASP A 128 4.08 20.70 16.71
C ASP A 128 4.36 21.75 15.62
N ALA A 129 4.51 21.32 14.36
CA ALA A 129 4.63 22.22 13.23
C ALA A 129 3.33 23.03 13.01
N LEU A 130 3.50 24.25 12.51
CA LEU A 130 2.39 25.11 12.10
C LEU A 130 1.42 24.37 11.18
N SER A 131 0.11 24.51 11.40
CA SER A 131 -0.87 23.79 10.59
C SER A 131 -0.81 24.19 9.12
N PRO A 132 -1.14 23.28 8.18
CA PRO A 132 -1.23 23.65 6.77
C PRO A 132 -2.14 24.85 6.52
N GLU A 133 -3.27 24.92 7.22
CA GLU A 133 -4.23 26.01 7.13
C GLU A 133 -3.66 27.31 7.70
N GLN A 134 -3.00 27.24 8.87
CA GLN A 134 -2.32 28.39 9.48
C GLN A 134 -1.17 28.89 8.60
N ARG A 135 -0.39 27.99 7.99
CA ARG A 135 0.68 28.31 7.05
C ARG A 135 0.13 29.00 5.80
N ALA A 136 -0.98 28.51 5.27
CA ALA A 136 -1.68 29.15 4.15
C ALA A 136 -2.20 30.55 4.49
N ALA A 137 -2.67 30.76 5.73
CA ALA A 137 -3.19 32.05 6.16
C ALA A 137 -2.10 33.07 6.56
N THR A 138 -0.93 32.62 7.04
CA THR A 138 0.06 33.51 7.69
C THR A 138 1.39 33.62 6.96
N ILE A 139 1.82 32.56 6.26
CA ILE A 139 3.13 32.48 5.62
C ILE A 139 3.02 32.78 4.13
N TYR A 140 2.18 32.03 3.39
CA TYR A 140 2.09 32.16 1.93
C TYR A 140 1.72 33.57 1.43
N PRO A 141 0.82 34.34 2.07
CA PRO A 141 0.45 35.67 1.59
C PRO A 141 1.64 36.63 1.44
N ARG A 142 2.71 36.42 2.22
CA ARG A 142 3.93 37.22 2.15
C ARG A 142 4.75 36.97 0.88
N TYR A 143 4.58 35.83 0.23
CA TYR A 143 5.33 35.42 -0.96
C TYR A 143 4.51 35.53 -2.26
N LEU A 144 3.20 35.76 -2.15
CA LEU A 144 2.33 35.90 -3.30
C LEU A 144 2.53 37.25 -3.99
N ASP A 145 2.30 37.25 -5.29
CA ASP A 145 2.15 38.48 -6.06
C ASP A 145 0.91 39.26 -5.55
N GLN A 146 1.01 40.59 -5.59
CA GLN A 146 -0.07 41.51 -5.23
C GLN A 146 -1.08 41.71 -6.36
N ALA A 147 -0.80 41.19 -7.56
CA ALA A 147 -1.75 41.21 -8.66
C ALA A 147 -3.13 40.69 -8.23
N ALA A 148 -4.17 41.46 -8.55
CA ALA A 148 -5.55 41.08 -8.27
C ALA A 148 -5.90 39.80 -9.05
N ALA A 149 -6.15 38.72 -8.31
CA ALA A 149 -6.64 37.48 -8.89
C ALA A 149 -8.16 37.52 -8.98
N THR A 150 -8.71 37.28 -10.16
CA THR A 150 -10.15 37.09 -10.33
C THR A 150 -10.44 35.60 -10.19
N PRO A 151 -11.38 35.20 -9.31
CA PRO A 151 -11.78 33.80 -9.21
C PRO A 151 -12.39 33.33 -10.54
N ALA A 152 -11.94 32.19 -11.06
CA ALA A 152 -12.56 31.50 -12.18
C ALA A 152 -13.28 30.28 -11.62
N ASP A 153 -14.61 30.19 -11.81
CA ASP A 153 -15.42 29.08 -11.29
C ASP A 153 -15.18 28.83 -9.78
N GLY A 154 -15.12 29.90 -8.97
CA GLY A 154 -14.87 29.82 -7.52
C GLY A 154 -13.41 29.55 -7.10
N LEU A 155 -12.53 29.20 -8.04
CA LEU A 155 -11.12 28.96 -7.81
C LEU A 155 -10.30 30.22 -8.06
N THR A 156 -9.60 30.69 -7.03
CA THR A 156 -8.67 31.83 -7.15
C THR A 156 -7.26 31.31 -7.35
N MET A 157 -6.57 31.80 -8.38
CA MET A 157 -5.16 31.52 -8.65
C MET A 157 -4.31 32.75 -8.39
N ARG A 158 -3.24 32.60 -7.61
CA ARG A 158 -2.23 33.64 -7.37
C ARG A 158 -0.84 33.07 -7.63
N MET A 159 0.00 33.83 -8.31
CA MET A 159 1.38 33.43 -8.52
C MET A 159 2.20 33.71 -7.25
N PHE A 160 3.15 32.84 -6.94
CA PHE A 160 4.25 33.20 -6.04
C PHE A 160 5.27 34.07 -6.79
N ARG A 161 5.85 35.05 -6.10
CA ARG A 161 6.89 35.90 -6.70
C ARG A 161 8.13 35.05 -7.02
N ALA A 162 8.76 35.34 -8.16
CA ALA A 162 9.86 34.55 -8.71
C ALA A 162 11.11 34.52 -7.81
N ASP A 163 11.29 35.54 -6.96
CA ASP A 163 12.40 35.70 -6.03
C ASP A 163 12.20 34.98 -4.67
N THR A 164 11.18 34.13 -4.57
CA THR A 164 10.82 33.42 -3.34
C THR A 164 11.11 31.92 -3.45
N PRO A 165 11.18 31.19 -2.32
CA PRO A 165 11.31 29.73 -2.34
C PRO A 165 10.20 28.99 -3.10
N TYR A 166 9.09 29.67 -3.41
CA TYR A 166 7.93 29.13 -4.11
C TYR A 166 7.80 29.65 -5.55
N GLY A 167 8.80 30.37 -6.09
CA GLY A 167 8.67 31.11 -7.35
C GLY A 167 8.33 30.27 -8.61
N SER A 168 8.51 28.95 -8.55
CA SER A 168 8.14 27.99 -9.61
C SER A 168 6.73 27.40 -9.45
N GLU A 169 5.98 27.82 -8.43
CA GLU A 169 4.65 27.33 -8.09
C GLU A 169 3.59 28.43 -8.22
N ASP A 170 2.35 28.01 -8.34
CA ASP A 170 1.17 28.86 -8.21
C ASP A 170 0.31 28.39 -7.04
N PHE A 171 -0.32 29.33 -6.36
CA PHE A 171 -1.20 29.09 -5.24
C PHE A 171 -2.65 29.15 -5.68
N TYR A 172 -3.41 28.12 -5.33
CA TYR A 172 -4.82 27.97 -5.64
C TYR A 172 -5.62 27.91 -4.35
N SER A 173 -6.70 28.68 -4.27
CA SER A 173 -7.59 28.69 -3.11
C SER A 173 -9.05 28.82 -3.51
N ALA A 174 -9.92 28.07 -2.85
CA ALA A 174 -11.37 28.14 -2.96
C ALA A 174 -12.02 27.93 -1.59
N ALA A 175 -13.20 28.53 -1.38
CA ALA A 175 -13.90 28.47 -0.10
C ALA A 175 -14.96 27.35 -0.04
N SER A 176 -15.56 26.97 -1.17
CA SER A 176 -16.64 25.98 -1.22
C SER A 176 -16.63 25.21 -2.55
N PRO A 177 -16.26 23.92 -2.55
CA PRO A 177 -15.61 23.20 -1.45
C PRO A 177 -14.28 23.84 -1.08
N ALA A 178 -13.85 23.66 0.17
CA ALA A 178 -12.60 24.24 0.64
C ALA A 178 -11.40 23.56 -0.04
N LEU A 179 -10.63 24.35 -0.80
CA LEU A 179 -9.42 23.90 -1.47
C LEU A 179 -8.30 24.89 -1.18
N THR A 180 -7.13 24.38 -0.82
CA THR A 180 -5.89 25.13 -0.77
C THR A 180 -4.81 24.24 -1.35
N ALA A 181 -4.24 24.66 -2.48
CA ALA A 181 -3.26 23.87 -3.20
C ALA A 181 -2.10 24.73 -3.69
N ARG A 182 -0.89 24.16 -3.65
CA ARG A 182 0.29 24.70 -4.33
C ARG A 182 0.61 23.82 -5.51
N CYS A 183 0.72 24.38 -6.70
CA CYS A 183 0.93 23.61 -7.91
C CYS A 183 2.18 24.07 -8.64
N THR A 184 3.09 23.14 -8.91
CA THR A 184 4.22 23.42 -9.80
C THR A 184 3.71 23.71 -11.21
N ARG A 185 4.40 24.55 -11.97
CA ARG A 185 4.06 24.80 -13.38
C ARG A 185 4.48 23.62 -14.25
N ASP A 186 3.77 23.44 -15.36
CA ASP A 186 4.15 22.45 -16.37
C ASP A 186 5.51 22.84 -16.98
N ALA A 187 6.36 21.82 -17.18
CA ALA A 187 7.65 21.95 -17.83
C ALA A 187 7.93 20.68 -18.65
N ALA A 188 9.16 20.15 -18.63
CA ALA A 188 9.46 18.85 -19.23
C ALA A 188 8.66 17.68 -18.63
N THR A 189 8.12 17.87 -17.43
CA THR A 189 7.20 16.95 -16.74
C THR A 189 5.90 17.67 -16.39
N PRO A 190 4.76 16.96 -16.35
CA PRO A 190 3.50 17.55 -15.89
C PRO A 190 3.62 18.13 -14.49
N GLY A 191 3.03 19.29 -14.29
CA GLY A 191 2.92 19.95 -13.00
C GLY A 191 2.09 19.13 -12.02
N MET A 192 2.41 19.24 -10.74
CA MET A 192 1.74 18.54 -9.66
C MET A 192 1.26 19.54 -8.62
N CYS A 193 0.08 19.29 -8.08
CA CYS A 193 -0.50 20.03 -6.98
C CYS A 193 -0.26 19.29 -5.66
N LEU A 194 -0.06 20.08 -4.61
CA LEU A 194 0.05 19.70 -3.21
C LEU A 194 -1.09 20.38 -2.45
N SER A 195 -2.02 19.59 -1.92
CA SER A 195 -3.06 20.05 -1.00
C SER A 195 -2.83 19.40 0.35
N GLU A 196 -2.93 20.17 1.43
CA GLU A 196 -2.54 19.72 2.76
C GLU A 196 -3.65 19.98 3.78
N ARG A 197 -3.86 19.04 4.70
CA ARG A 197 -4.92 19.13 5.72
C ARG A 197 -4.47 18.50 7.03
N ARG A 198 -4.85 19.08 8.16
CA ARG A 198 -4.58 18.47 9.47
C ARG A 198 -5.70 17.58 9.98
N VAL A 199 -5.34 16.41 10.52
CA VAL A 199 -6.26 15.49 11.20
C VAL A 199 -5.64 14.96 12.49
N GLY A 200 -6.12 15.46 13.63
CA GLY A 200 -5.55 15.14 14.94
C GLY A 200 -4.07 15.52 14.98
N GLY A 201 -3.21 14.59 15.38
CA GLY A 201 -1.76 14.77 15.43
C GLY A 201 -1.00 14.51 14.11
N ALA A 202 -1.70 14.38 12.98
CA ALA A 202 -1.10 14.10 11.68
C ALA A 202 -1.50 15.11 10.60
N ASP A 203 -0.56 15.37 9.68
CA ASP A 203 -0.80 16.10 8.43
C ASP A 203 -0.96 15.15 7.26
N LEU A 204 -2.01 15.38 6.47
CA LEU A 204 -2.31 14.69 5.23
C LEU A 204 -1.87 15.58 4.08
N THR A 205 -0.95 15.08 3.25
CA THR A 205 -0.49 15.74 2.03
C THR A 205 -0.97 14.95 0.82
N PHE A 206 -1.91 15.53 0.07
CA PHE A 206 -2.43 15.02 -1.18
C PHE A 206 -1.60 15.56 -2.35
N ARG A 207 -1.19 14.67 -3.25
CA ARG A 207 -0.48 14.99 -4.49
C ARG A 207 -1.26 14.47 -5.68
N TYR A 208 -1.57 15.36 -6.61
CA TYR A 208 -2.33 15.04 -7.82
C TYR A 208 -1.87 15.90 -9.00
N PRO A 209 -2.15 15.50 -10.25
CA PRO A 209 -1.76 16.26 -11.43
C PRO A 209 -2.40 17.64 -11.48
N ARG A 210 -1.63 18.64 -11.91
CA ARG A 210 -2.15 20.02 -12.09
C ARG A 210 -3.31 20.09 -13.07
N SER A 211 -3.33 19.22 -14.07
CA SER A 211 -4.42 19.13 -15.05
C SER A 211 -5.79 18.88 -14.41
N TRP A 212 -5.86 18.30 -13.21
CA TRP A 212 -7.13 18.07 -12.51
C TRP A 212 -7.73 19.34 -11.90
N LEU A 213 -7.04 20.49 -11.96
CA LEU A 213 -7.63 21.77 -11.54
C LEU A 213 -8.80 22.21 -12.44
N SER A 214 -8.93 21.66 -13.66
CA SER A 214 -10.13 21.88 -14.49
C SER A 214 -11.42 21.33 -13.86
N GLN A 215 -11.29 20.36 -12.96
CA GLN A 215 -12.35 19.67 -12.24
C GLN A 215 -12.12 19.76 -10.72
N TRP A 216 -11.63 20.92 -10.27
CA TRP A 216 -11.14 21.09 -8.90
C TRP A 216 -12.19 20.80 -7.82
N HIS A 217 -13.49 21.01 -8.13
CA HIS A 217 -14.61 20.66 -7.26
C HIS A 217 -14.58 19.17 -6.90
N ASP A 218 -14.54 18.29 -7.91
CA ASP A 218 -14.48 16.83 -7.73
C ASP A 218 -13.23 16.43 -6.95
N VAL A 219 -12.09 17.04 -7.24
CA VAL A 219 -10.83 16.76 -6.53
C VAL A 219 -10.94 17.12 -5.04
N ALA A 220 -11.53 18.26 -4.72
CA ALA A 220 -11.74 18.69 -3.34
C ALA A 220 -12.67 17.72 -2.58
N GLU A 221 -13.78 17.32 -3.20
CA GLU A 221 -14.71 16.34 -2.62
C GLU A 221 -14.08 14.95 -2.43
N VAL A 222 -13.27 14.52 -3.39
CA VAL A 222 -12.53 13.25 -3.33
C VAL A 222 -11.53 13.26 -2.17
N MET A 223 -10.81 14.38 -1.95
CA MET A 223 -9.94 14.52 -0.79
C MET A 223 -10.71 14.52 0.54
N ASP A 224 -11.90 15.13 0.59
CA ASP A 224 -12.78 15.09 1.77
C ASP A 224 -13.23 13.65 2.06
N ARG A 225 -13.70 12.95 1.03
CA ARG A 225 -14.12 11.56 1.12
C ARG A 225 -12.98 10.65 1.58
N LEU A 226 -11.79 10.79 0.99
CA LEU A 226 -10.62 10.00 1.36
C LEU A 226 -10.22 10.28 2.82
N THR A 227 -10.23 11.54 3.23
CA THR A 227 -9.98 11.92 4.63
C THR A 227 -10.99 11.26 5.58
N ALA A 228 -12.27 11.24 5.22
CA ALA A 228 -13.32 10.62 6.04
C ALA A 228 -13.21 9.09 6.09
N GLN A 229 -12.90 8.43 4.97
CA GLN A 229 -12.79 6.97 4.86
C GLN A 229 -11.62 6.37 5.64
N LEU A 230 -10.51 7.09 5.74
CA LEU A 230 -9.28 6.58 6.38
C LEU A 230 -9.27 6.76 7.90
N ARG A 231 -10.10 7.65 8.44
CA ARG A 231 -10.22 7.83 9.89
C ARG A 231 -10.74 6.53 10.52
N GLY A 232 -10.03 6.01 11.51
CA GLY A 232 -10.52 4.89 12.31
C GLY A 232 -11.82 5.28 13.05
N PRO A 233 -12.64 4.29 13.47
CA PRO A 233 -13.72 4.58 14.42
C PRO A 233 -13.13 5.35 15.60
N LYS A 234 -13.79 6.43 16.00
CA LYS A 234 -13.39 7.20 17.18
C LYS A 234 -13.34 6.22 18.35
N GLY A 235 -12.14 5.96 18.86
CA GLY A 235 -11.95 5.26 20.12
C GLY A 235 -12.52 6.07 21.28
#